data_AF-A0A3D8V7I3-F1
#
_entry.id   AF-A0A3D8V7I3-F1
#
_cell.length_a   1.000
_cell.length_b   1.000
_cell.length_c   1.000
_cell.angle_alpha   90.00
_cell.angle_beta   90.00
_cell.angle_gamma   90.00
#
_symmetry.space_group_name_H-M   'P 1'
#
loop_
_entity.id
_entity.type
_entity.pdbx_description
1 polymer ?
#
loop_
_entity_poly.entity_id
_entity_poly.type
_entity_poly.pdbx_seq_one_letter_code
_entity_poly.pdbx_strand_id
1 'polypeptide(L)'
;MDHIRITTALRASFASLLLACAFAATAKDDGTKQLPPDVQATVEGIAQGLLQVQETDVELSCGKAVENARYGLETMLEVGQKNADGGYIDRAGFEAQAVKLRAALAEVTPQDCAAATGEKEAFYRCMSSDYNHVAACANAHRF
;
A
#
# COMPACT_ATOMS: atom_id res chain seq x y z
N MET A 1 39.38 -6.29 -24.54
CA MET A 1 39.25 -7.65 -23.99
C MET A 1 39.44 -7.61 -22.49
N ASP A 2 38.43 -7.47 -21.65
CA ASP A 2 37.23 -6.65 -21.68
C ASP A 2 36.84 -6.57 -20.21
N HIS A 3 36.44 -5.37 -19.80
CA HIS A 3 35.95 -5.09 -18.46
C HIS A 3 34.63 -5.82 -18.25
N ILE A 4 34.57 -6.77 -17.31
CA ILE A 4 33.28 -7.24 -16.76
C ILE A 4 33.24 -6.82 -15.29
N ARG A 5 32.89 -5.55 -15.10
CA ARG A 5 32.30 -5.07 -13.85
C ARG A 5 30.93 -5.72 -13.75
N ILE A 6 30.82 -6.73 -12.91
CA ILE A 6 29.52 -7.30 -12.50
C ILE A 6 28.71 -6.14 -11.94
N THR A 7 27.71 -5.76 -12.73
CA THR A 7 26.81 -4.66 -12.46
C THR A 7 25.98 -5.07 -11.26
N THR A 8 26.15 -4.35 -10.15
CA THR A 8 25.21 -4.34 -9.03
C THR A 8 23.83 -4.08 -9.61
N ALA A 9 23.04 -5.15 -9.78
CA ALA A 9 21.65 -5.04 -10.18
C ALA A 9 20.95 -4.16 -9.15
N LEU A 10 20.49 -3.01 -9.62
CA LEU A 10 19.70 -2.04 -8.91
C LEU A 10 18.55 -2.80 -8.22
N ARG A 11 18.66 -2.98 -6.90
CA ARG A 11 17.56 -3.45 -6.05
C ARG A 11 16.52 -2.33 -6.03
N ALA A 12 15.65 -2.30 -7.04
CA ALA A 12 14.44 -1.51 -7.01
C ALA A 12 13.49 -2.16 -5.98
N SER A 13 13.65 -1.77 -4.71
CA SER A 13 12.75 -2.15 -3.63
C SER A 13 11.35 -1.62 -3.95
N PHE A 14 10.34 -2.50 -3.90
CA PHE A 14 8.92 -2.13 -3.97
C PHE A 14 8.51 -1.08 -2.90
N ALA A 15 9.31 -0.92 -1.84
CA ALA A 15 9.18 0.15 -0.85
C ALA A 15 9.22 1.57 -1.48
N SER A 16 9.90 1.76 -2.61
CA SER A 16 9.92 3.04 -3.33
C SER A 16 8.63 3.32 -4.11
N LEU A 17 7.74 2.33 -4.26
CA LEU A 17 6.46 2.46 -4.96
C LEU A 17 5.27 2.74 -4.04
N LEU A 18 5.37 2.38 -2.74
CA LEU A 18 4.33 2.67 -1.74
C LEU A 18 4.44 4.10 -1.18
N LEU A 19 5.64 4.68 -1.16
CA LEU A 19 5.85 6.04 -0.66
C LEU A 19 5.25 7.12 -1.56
N ALA A 20 5.00 6.83 -2.83
CA ALA A 20 4.40 7.76 -3.79
C ALA A 20 2.88 7.94 -3.62
N CYS A 21 2.21 7.10 -2.82
CA CYS A 21 0.78 7.25 -2.52
C CYS A 21 0.50 7.95 -1.19
N ALA A 22 1.51 8.08 -0.31
CA ALA A 22 1.37 8.78 0.98
C ALA A 22 2.07 10.14 1.03
N PHE A 23 3.05 10.39 0.15
CA PHE A 23 3.81 11.63 0.14
C PHE A 23 3.94 12.20 -1.28
N ALA A 24 2.95 12.98 -1.67
CA ALA A 24 3.08 13.97 -2.74
C ALA A 24 2.79 15.36 -2.15
N ALA A 25 3.74 15.87 -1.37
CA ALA A 25 3.83 17.29 -1.08
C ALA A 25 5.28 17.77 -1.23
N THR A 26 5.91 17.41 -2.34
CA THR A 26 6.85 18.35 -2.95
C THR A 26 6.04 19.13 -3.96
N ALA A 27 6.01 20.45 -3.82
CA ALA A 27 5.30 21.41 -4.65
C ALA A 27 5.77 21.33 -6.12
N LYS A 28 5.38 20.27 -6.81
CA LYS A 28 5.27 20.21 -8.25
C LYS A 28 3.82 20.59 -8.48
N ASP A 29 3.60 21.77 -9.04
CA ASP A 29 2.27 22.18 -9.49
C ASP A 29 1.86 21.20 -10.60
N ASP A 30 1.24 20.10 -10.18
CA ASP A 30 0.68 19.05 -11.01
C ASP A 30 -0.79 19.34 -11.35
N GLY A 31 -1.26 20.55 -11.00
CA GLY A 31 -2.64 21.00 -11.20
C GLY A 31 -3.63 20.45 -10.18
N THR A 32 -3.17 19.76 -9.12
CA THR A 32 -4.07 19.24 -8.06
C THR A 32 -4.45 20.31 -7.03
N LYS A 33 -5.66 20.16 -6.47
CA LYS A 33 -6.16 21.02 -5.40
C LYS A 33 -5.34 20.82 -4.14
N GLN A 34 -4.87 21.94 -3.60
CA GLN A 34 -4.16 21.97 -2.33
C GLN A 34 -5.15 21.91 -1.16
N LEU A 35 -4.78 21.15 -0.12
CA LEU A 35 -5.49 21.16 1.15
C LEU A 35 -5.07 22.40 1.97
N PRO A 36 -5.95 22.92 2.84
CA PRO A 36 -5.53 23.86 3.88
C PRO A 36 -4.38 23.26 4.73
N PRO A 37 -3.40 24.07 5.21
CA PRO A 37 -2.22 23.53 5.89
C PRO A 37 -2.50 22.68 7.14
N ASP A 38 -3.53 23.05 7.91
CA ASP A 38 -3.99 22.31 9.09
C ASP A 38 -4.61 20.95 8.71
N VAL A 39 -5.39 20.92 7.63
CA VAL A 39 -5.95 19.69 7.06
C VAL A 39 -4.83 18.80 6.51
N GLN A 40 -3.85 19.39 5.83
CA GLN A 40 -2.69 18.66 5.32
C GLN A 40 -1.91 17.99 6.46
N ALA A 41 -1.58 18.74 7.52
CA ALA A 41 -0.88 18.19 8.68
C ALA A 41 -1.69 17.06 9.36
N THR A 42 -3.01 17.19 9.41
CA THR A 42 -3.90 16.16 9.95
C THR A 42 -3.85 14.89 9.10
N VAL A 43 -3.95 15.01 7.77
CA VAL A 43 -3.88 13.88 6.84
C VAL A 43 -2.51 13.19 6.92
N GLU A 44 -1.42 13.94 7.00
CA GLU A 44 -0.06 13.40 7.13
C GLU A 44 0.09 12.61 8.43
N GLY A 45 -0.43 13.11 9.56
CA GLY A 45 -0.43 12.39 10.83
C GLY A 45 -1.23 11.08 10.78
N ILE A 46 -2.41 11.10 10.15
CA ILE A 46 -3.22 9.89 9.93
C ILE A 46 -2.46 8.90 9.06
N ALA A 47 -1.89 9.34 7.95
CA ALA A 47 -1.13 8.49 7.04
C ALA A 47 0.06 7.82 7.74
N GLN A 48 0.80 8.57 8.58
CA GLN A 48 1.89 8.02 9.38
C GLN A 48 1.41 6.94 10.36
N GLY A 49 0.23 7.12 10.97
CA GLY A 49 -0.38 6.09 11.82
C GLY A 49 -0.78 4.84 11.04
N LEU A 50 -1.41 5.00 9.87
CA LEU A 50 -1.83 3.90 9.01
C LEU A 50 -0.68 3.09 8.39
N LEU A 51 0.55 3.62 8.43
CA LEU A 51 1.76 2.93 7.97
C LEU A 51 2.48 2.15 9.07
N GLN A 52 1.96 2.18 10.30
CA GLN A 52 2.50 1.41 11.43
C GLN A 52 1.72 0.11 11.63
N VAL A 53 2.45 -0.97 11.90
CA VAL A 53 1.86 -2.22 12.36
C VAL A 53 1.57 -2.07 13.86
N GLN A 54 0.30 -2.18 14.24
CA GLN A 54 -0.19 -1.95 15.60
C GLN A 54 -0.10 -3.20 16.46
N GLU A 55 -0.35 -4.38 15.88
CA GLU A 55 -0.25 -5.68 16.55
C GLU A 55 0.66 -6.62 15.78
N THR A 56 1.68 -7.16 16.47
CA THR A 56 2.71 -8.01 15.86
C THR A 56 2.62 -9.48 16.25
N ASP A 57 1.97 -9.80 17.37
CA ASP A 57 1.80 -11.17 17.87
C ASP A 57 0.37 -11.66 17.61
N VAL A 58 0.11 -11.98 16.34
CA VAL A 58 -1.22 -12.36 15.85
C VAL A 58 -1.11 -13.75 15.23
N GLU A 59 -2.01 -14.65 15.61
CA GLU A 59 -2.12 -15.95 14.92
C GLU A 59 -2.76 -15.78 13.54
N LEU A 60 -2.28 -16.55 12.56
CA LEU A 60 -2.83 -16.51 11.21
C LEU A 60 -4.29 -17.01 11.21
N SER A 61 -5.20 -16.15 10.74
CA SER A 61 -6.59 -16.50 10.46
C SER A 61 -6.92 -16.09 9.03
N CYS A 62 -6.90 -17.03 8.09
CA CYS A 62 -7.10 -16.72 6.67
C CYS A 62 -8.44 -16.06 6.36
N GLY A 63 -9.51 -16.37 7.11
CA GLY A 63 -10.80 -15.69 6.96
C GLY A 63 -10.69 -14.20 7.24
N LYS A 64 -10.16 -13.85 8.42
CA LYS A 64 -9.95 -12.45 8.82
C LYS A 64 -8.94 -11.74 7.94
N ALA A 65 -7.81 -12.40 7.66
CA ALA A 65 -6.74 -11.82 6.87
C ALA A 65 -7.19 -11.41 5.47
N VAL A 66 -7.93 -12.30 4.80
CA VAL A 66 -8.47 -12.02 3.47
C VAL A 66 -9.54 -10.94 3.54
N GLU A 67 -10.47 -11.00 4.49
CA GLU A 67 -11.50 -9.97 4.68
C GLU A 67 -10.87 -8.58 4.88
N ASN A 68 -9.95 -8.45 5.84
CA ASN A 68 -9.29 -7.20 6.18
C ASN A 68 -8.44 -6.66 5.02
N ALA A 69 -7.69 -7.54 4.34
CA ALA A 69 -6.83 -7.12 3.22
C ALA A 69 -7.68 -6.62 2.05
N ARG A 70 -8.74 -7.33 1.71
CA ARG A 70 -9.66 -6.94 0.64
C ARG A 70 -10.38 -5.64 0.98
N TYR A 71 -10.92 -5.52 2.19
CA TYR A 71 -11.57 -4.30 2.65
C TYR A 71 -10.64 -3.08 2.56
N GLY A 72 -9.38 -3.23 3.00
CA GLY A 72 -8.38 -2.17 2.90
C GLY A 72 -8.08 -1.77 1.45
N LEU A 73 -7.88 -2.74 0.56
CA LEU A 73 -7.59 -2.49 -0.86
C LEU A 73 -8.80 -1.86 -1.59
N GLU A 74 -10.01 -2.32 -1.31
CA GLU A 74 -11.26 -1.77 -1.87
C GLU A 74 -11.48 -0.33 -1.39
N THR A 75 -11.22 -0.05 -0.10
CA THR A 75 -11.27 1.31 0.46
C THR A 75 -10.26 2.23 -0.21
N MET A 76 -9.02 1.77 -0.43
CA MET A 76 -8.00 2.54 -1.14
C MET A 76 -8.41 2.87 -2.57
N LEU A 77 -9.06 1.94 -3.28
CA LEU A 77 -9.61 2.18 -4.62
C LEU A 77 -10.76 3.21 -4.58
N GLU A 78 -11.70 3.05 -3.66
CA GLU A 78 -12.86 3.95 -3.54
C GLU A 78 -12.43 5.37 -3.20
N VAL A 79 -11.61 5.54 -2.16
CA VAL A 79 -11.15 6.87 -1.71
C VAL A 79 -10.22 7.49 -2.73
N GLY A 80 -9.32 6.72 -3.34
CA GLY A 80 -8.47 7.20 -4.42
C GLY A 80 -9.28 7.71 -5.61
N GLN A 81 -10.33 6.99 -6.02
CA GLN A 81 -11.23 7.43 -7.10
C GLN A 81 -11.91 8.75 -6.73
N LYS A 82 -12.48 8.87 -5.52
CA LYS A 82 -13.11 10.10 -5.04
C LYS A 82 -12.12 11.27 -5.02
N ASN A 83 -10.88 11.04 -4.62
CA ASN A 83 -9.84 12.08 -4.60
C ASN A 83 -9.42 12.50 -6.01
N ALA A 84 -9.33 11.57 -6.95
CA ALA A 84 -9.03 11.87 -8.36
C ALA A 84 -10.19 12.62 -9.03
N ASP A 85 -11.43 12.26 -8.73
CA ASP A 85 -12.64 12.95 -9.19
C ASP A 85 -12.78 14.35 -8.57
N GLY A 86 -12.38 14.48 -7.31
CA GLY A 86 -12.31 15.76 -6.60
C GLY A 86 -11.16 16.66 -7.06
N GLY A 87 -10.18 16.13 -7.82
CA GLY A 87 -8.99 16.83 -8.26
C GLY A 87 -7.93 17.03 -7.17
N TYR A 88 -7.97 16.24 -6.09
CA TYR A 88 -6.99 16.27 -4.99
C TYR A 88 -5.76 15.38 -5.23
N ILE A 89 -5.85 14.46 -6.20
CA ILE A 89 -4.72 13.68 -6.68
C ILE A 89 -4.75 13.64 -8.21
N ASP A 90 -3.58 13.43 -8.83
CA ASP A 90 -3.49 13.24 -10.27
C ASP A 90 -4.25 11.96 -10.69
N ARG A 91 -5.16 12.11 -11.67
CA ARG A 91 -5.97 10.99 -12.18
C ARG A 91 -5.12 9.94 -12.86
N ALA A 92 -4.14 10.33 -13.67
CA ALA A 92 -3.31 9.38 -14.39
C ALA A 92 -2.45 8.56 -13.42
N GLY A 93 -1.89 9.22 -12.41
CA GLY A 93 -1.20 8.60 -11.30
C GLY A 93 -2.09 7.64 -10.51
N PHE A 94 -3.32 8.04 -10.18
CA PHE A 94 -4.28 7.16 -9.52
C PHE A 94 -4.59 5.92 -10.36
N GLU A 95 -4.92 6.05 -11.65
CA GLU A 95 -5.28 4.90 -12.49
C GLU A 95 -4.13 3.88 -12.60
N ALA A 96 -2.88 4.35 -12.70
CA ALA A 96 -1.72 3.48 -12.72
C ALA A 96 -1.57 2.65 -11.42
N GLN A 97 -1.94 3.24 -10.27
CA GLN A 97 -1.93 2.55 -8.99
C GLN A 97 -3.15 1.65 -8.80
N ALA A 98 -4.32 2.09 -9.27
CA ALA A 98 -5.55 1.31 -9.22
C ALA A 98 -5.44 -0.02 -9.95
N VAL A 99 -4.69 -0.08 -11.06
CA VAL A 99 -4.37 -1.35 -11.75
C VAL A 99 -3.68 -2.34 -10.82
N LYS A 100 -2.70 -1.90 -10.02
CA LYS A 100 -1.95 -2.76 -9.09
C LYS A 100 -2.82 -3.20 -7.92
N LEU A 101 -3.64 -2.29 -7.37
CA LEU A 101 -4.57 -2.62 -6.29
C LEU A 101 -5.61 -3.66 -6.75
N ARG A 102 -6.13 -3.54 -7.96
CA ARG A 102 -7.06 -4.52 -8.55
C ARG A 102 -6.39 -5.88 -8.80
N ALA A 103 -5.13 -5.89 -9.23
CA ALA A 103 -4.35 -7.13 -9.36
C ALA A 103 -4.15 -7.81 -8.01
N ALA A 104 -3.74 -7.06 -6.98
CA ALA A 104 -3.62 -7.56 -5.62
C ALA A 104 -4.95 -8.13 -5.08
N LEU A 105 -6.07 -7.43 -5.31
CA LEU A 105 -7.41 -7.93 -4.94
C LEU A 105 -7.79 -9.25 -5.62
N ALA A 106 -7.29 -9.51 -6.82
CA ALA A 106 -7.55 -10.78 -7.52
C ALA A 106 -6.75 -11.94 -6.91
N GLU A 107 -5.59 -11.65 -6.32
CA GLU A 107 -4.72 -12.66 -5.68
C GLU A 107 -5.14 -12.96 -4.24
N VAL A 108 -5.63 -11.96 -3.50
CA VAL A 108 -6.03 -12.08 -2.10
C VAL A 108 -7.29 -12.93 -1.97
N THR A 109 -7.10 -14.22 -1.72
CA THR A 109 -8.13 -15.25 -1.60
C THR A 109 -7.83 -16.20 -0.43
N PRO A 110 -8.84 -16.91 0.11
CA PRO A 110 -8.61 -17.90 1.16
C PRO A 110 -7.63 -19.01 0.74
N GLN A 111 -7.67 -19.42 -0.53
CA GLN A 111 -6.77 -20.43 -1.09
C GLN A 111 -5.33 -19.92 -1.16
N ASP A 112 -5.14 -18.67 -1.60
CA ASP A 112 -3.83 -18.03 -1.63
C ASP A 112 -3.25 -17.88 -0.21
N CYS A 113 -4.06 -17.48 0.77
CA CYS A 113 -3.65 -17.44 2.16
C CYS A 113 -3.25 -18.82 2.71
N ALA A 114 -4.06 -19.85 2.47
CA ALA A 114 -3.77 -21.20 2.94
C ALA A 114 -2.50 -21.81 2.33
N ALA A 115 -2.13 -21.38 1.12
CA ALA A 115 -0.92 -21.81 0.43
C ALA A 115 0.29 -20.88 0.67
N ALA A 116 0.09 -19.75 1.35
CA ALA A 116 1.13 -18.75 1.55
C ALA A 116 2.24 -19.29 2.45
N THR A 117 3.47 -18.91 2.14
CA THR A 117 4.66 -19.21 2.94
C THR A 117 5.57 -17.98 2.98
N GLY A 118 6.46 -17.91 3.97
CA GLY A 118 7.44 -16.83 4.09
C GLY A 118 6.79 -15.45 4.24
N GLU A 119 7.25 -14.46 3.46
CA GLU A 119 6.74 -13.08 3.52
C GLU A 119 5.25 -12.97 3.23
N LYS A 120 4.71 -13.80 2.33
CA LYS A 120 3.28 -13.78 2.01
C LYS A 120 2.44 -14.30 3.18
N GLU A 121 2.91 -15.33 3.87
CA GLU A 121 2.29 -15.81 5.11
C GLU A 121 2.38 -14.74 6.21
N ALA A 122 3.53 -14.06 6.34
CA ALA A 122 3.71 -12.97 7.29
C ALA A 122 2.76 -11.79 7.01
N PHE A 123 2.54 -11.44 5.74
CA PHE A 123 1.52 -10.47 5.33
C PHE A 123 0.12 -10.90 5.81
N TYR A 124 -0.31 -12.13 5.51
CA TYR A 124 -1.61 -12.61 5.95
C TYR A 124 -1.75 -12.70 7.47
N ARG A 125 -0.67 -13.05 8.17
CA ARG A 125 -0.63 -13.05 9.63
C ARG A 125 -0.81 -11.63 10.19
N CYS A 126 -0.10 -10.64 9.62
CA CYS A 126 -0.28 -9.23 9.95
C CYS A 126 -1.72 -8.77 9.72
N MET A 127 -2.33 -9.18 8.60
CA MET A 127 -3.73 -8.85 8.26
C MET A 127 -4.78 -9.59 9.11
N SER A 128 -4.38 -10.57 9.93
CA SER A 128 -5.30 -11.28 10.83
C SER A 128 -5.76 -10.42 12.02
N SER A 129 -5.12 -9.27 12.24
CA SER A 129 -5.55 -8.23 13.20
C SER A 129 -6.46 -7.21 12.51
N ASP A 130 -7.51 -6.78 13.22
CA ASP A 130 -8.42 -5.73 12.75
C ASP A 130 -7.84 -4.32 13.01
N TYR A 131 -6.69 -4.24 13.69
CA TYR A 131 -6.00 -2.98 14.00
C TYR A 131 -4.86 -2.65 13.04
N ASN A 132 -4.46 -3.61 12.20
CA ASN A 132 -3.42 -3.41 11.21
C ASN A 132 -4.03 -2.97 9.87
N HIS A 133 -3.40 -1.98 9.23
CA HIS A 133 -3.82 -1.51 7.91
C HIS A 133 -3.05 -2.23 6.80
N VAL A 134 -3.71 -2.47 5.65
CA VAL A 134 -3.09 -3.20 4.52
C VAL A 134 -1.81 -2.54 4.01
N ALA A 135 -1.73 -1.21 4.03
CA ALA A 135 -0.53 -0.49 3.64
C ALA A 135 0.64 -0.73 4.62
N ALA A 136 0.37 -0.80 5.92
CA ALA A 136 1.39 -1.12 6.92
C ALA A 136 1.90 -2.56 6.74
N CYS A 137 0.98 -3.53 6.64
CA CYS A 137 1.34 -4.94 6.46
C CYS A 137 2.10 -5.19 5.15
N ALA A 138 1.69 -4.58 4.03
CA ALA A 138 2.37 -4.72 2.74
C ALA A 138 3.74 -4.02 2.72
N ASN A 139 3.94 -2.98 3.55
CA ASN A 139 5.24 -2.34 3.72
C ASN A 139 6.18 -3.20 4.59
N ALA A 140 5.65 -3.86 5.62
CA ALA A 140 6.40 -4.73 6.50
C ALA A 140 6.75 -6.09 5.85
N HIS A 141 5.84 -6.62 5.02
CA HIS A 141 5.92 -7.94 4.43
C HIS A 141 5.65 -7.86 2.93
N ARG A 142 6.60 -8.33 2.12
CA ARG A 142 6.47 -8.27 0.66
C ARG A 142 5.47 -9.33 0.18
N PHE A 143 4.27 -8.89 -0.21
CA PHE A 143 3.24 -9.74 -0.78
C PHE A 143 3.05 -9.49 -2.28
#